data_AF-X6MD38-F1
#
_entry.id   AF-X6MD38-F1
#
_cell.length_a   1.000
_cell.length_b   1.000
_cell.length_c   1.000
_cell.angle_alpha   90.00
_cell.angle_beta   90.00
_cell.angle_gamma   90.00
#
_symmetry.space_group_name_H-M   'P 1'
#
loop_
_entity.id
_entity.type
_entity.pdbx_description
1 polymer ?
#
loop_
_entity_poly.entity_id
_entity_poly.type
_entity_poly.pdbx_seq_one_letter_code
_entity_poly.pdbx_strand_id
1 'polypeptide(L)'
;EKRDSCVVSFKQTNSVYKKKIELILRAVIVFLQLNGFEVVGNDAVGFTTTGGGNKEDKRTPEMFSAEGMHWLDSRLERFSIPRMVIALIPSCAKFLHEIWLEEGQIGGWQYALHYCFHRKEDHWLTPWQRLSPSAKYLFTQQVVITIKAIVMCGFVIRSSKRKNKSRK
;
A
#
# COMPACT_ATOMS: atom_id res chain seq x y z
N GLU A 1 -16.53 7.89 -26.38
CA GLU A 1 -15.25 7.74 -25.67
C GLU A 1 -15.56 7.67 -24.16
N LYS A 2 -15.67 6.46 -23.59
CA LYS A 2 -15.94 6.30 -22.15
C LYS A 2 -14.61 6.46 -21.43
N ARG A 3 -14.46 7.54 -20.66
CA ARG A 3 -13.35 7.65 -19.70
C ARG A 3 -13.60 6.58 -18.63
N ASP A 4 -12.75 5.58 -18.56
CA ASP A 4 -12.75 4.64 -17.44
C ASP A 4 -12.47 5.45 -16.17
N SER A 5 -13.52 5.71 -15.38
CA SER A 5 -13.37 6.26 -14.04
C SER A 5 -12.58 5.24 -13.24
N CYS A 6 -11.31 5.53 -12.98
CA CYS A 6 -10.45 4.74 -12.11
C CYS A 6 -10.90 4.77 -10.63
N VAL A 7 -11.94 5.55 -10.32
CA VAL A 7 -12.57 5.63 -9.01
C VAL A 7 -13.74 4.64 -8.97
N VAL A 8 -13.41 3.40 -8.62
CA VAL A 8 -14.39 2.33 -8.43
C VAL A 8 -14.43 1.99 -6.94
N SER A 9 -15.62 1.90 -6.35
CA SER A 9 -15.79 1.48 -4.95
C SER A 9 -15.13 0.11 -4.73
N PHE A 10 -14.56 -0.15 -3.54
CA PHE A 10 -13.95 -1.45 -3.22
C PHE A 10 -14.91 -2.64 -3.43
N LYS A 11 -16.23 -2.42 -3.35
CA LYS A 11 -17.22 -3.47 -3.68
C LYS A 11 -17.25 -3.79 -5.18
N GLN A 12 -16.95 -2.83 -6.02
CA GLN A 12 -17.01 -2.88 -7.48
C GLN A 12 -15.63 -3.12 -8.14
N THR A 13 -14.52 -3.06 -7.40
CA THR A 13 -13.18 -3.32 -7.95
C THR A 13 -13.00 -4.78 -8.35
N ASN A 14 -12.40 -5.00 -9.53
CA ASN A 14 -12.09 -6.31 -10.09
C ASN A 14 -11.19 -7.12 -9.13
N SER A 15 -11.40 -8.45 -9.08
CA SER A 15 -10.67 -9.39 -8.23
C SER A 15 -9.14 -9.28 -8.35
N VAL A 16 -8.62 -8.92 -9.52
CA VAL A 16 -7.18 -8.75 -9.76
C VAL A 16 -6.60 -7.58 -8.96
N TYR A 17 -7.27 -6.43 -8.94
CA TYR A 17 -6.82 -5.26 -8.19
C TYR A 17 -6.86 -5.50 -6.68
N LYS A 18 -7.89 -6.21 -6.20
CA LYS A 18 -7.98 -6.63 -4.78
C LYS A 18 -6.80 -7.51 -4.37
N LYS A 19 -6.49 -8.52 -5.18
CA LYS A 19 -5.32 -9.40 -4.95
C LYS A 19 -4.02 -8.61 -4.91
N LYS A 20 -3.84 -7.63 -5.80
CA LYS A 20 -2.63 -6.79 -5.81
C LYS A 20 -2.51 -5.95 -4.54
N ILE A 21 -3.59 -5.30 -4.09
CA ILE A 21 -3.61 -4.53 -2.83
C ILE A 21 -3.29 -5.44 -1.64
N GLU A 22 -3.90 -6.62 -1.59
CA GLU A 22 -3.66 -7.61 -0.54
C GLU A 22 -2.20 -8.08 -0.51
N LEU A 23 -1.61 -8.36 -1.67
CA LEU A 23 -0.20 -8.73 -1.80
C LEU A 23 0.71 -7.62 -1.24
N ILE A 24 0.49 -6.37 -1.63
CA ILE A 24 1.29 -5.23 -1.16
C ILE A 24 1.19 -5.10 0.36
N LEU A 25 -0.02 -5.17 0.92
CA LEU A 25 -0.25 -5.11 2.37
C LEU A 25 0.50 -6.24 3.09
N ARG A 26 0.37 -7.48 2.61
CA ARG A 26 1.07 -8.64 3.18
C ARG A 26 2.57 -8.49 3.11
N ALA A 27 3.11 -8.05 1.96
CA ALA A 27 4.54 -7.86 1.76
C ALA A 27 5.10 -6.79 2.72
N VAL A 28 4.40 -5.66 2.91
CA VAL A 28 4.80 -4.63 3.88
C VAL A 28 4.79 -5.17 5.32
N ILE A 29 3.74 -5.90 5.71
CA ILE A 29 3.65 -6.49 7.07
C ILE A 29 4.79 -7.49 7.31
N VAL A 30 5.05 -8.39 6.36
CA VAL A 30 6.14 -9.37 6.44
C VAL A 30 7.50 -8.66 6.51
N PHE A 31 7.71 -7.63 5.70
CA PHE A 31 8.92 -6.84 5.73
C PHE A 31 9.16 -6.21 7.12
N LEU A 32 8.12 -5.62 7.72
CA LEU A 32 8.19 -5.08 9.08
C LEU A 32 8.55 -6.17 10.10
N GLN A 33 7.95 -7.36 10.01
CA GLN A 33 8.25 -8.50 10.89
C GLN A 33 9.69 -8.99 10.78
N LEU A 34 10.23 -9.08 9.56
CA LEU A 34 11.63 -9.45 9.34
C LEU A 34 12.59 -8.43 9.97
N ASN A 35 12.19 -7.16 10.03
CA ASN A 35 12.95 -6.07 10.66
C ASN A 35 12.64 -5.89 12.15
N GLY A 36 11.97 -6.86 12.80
CA GLY A 36 11.73 -6.85 14.24
C GLY A 36 10.57 -5.96 14.68
N PHE A 37 9.59 -5.74 13.82
CA PHE A 37 8.36 -5.03 14.15
C PHE A 37 7.14 -5.94 14.09
N GLU A 38 6.18 -5.70 14.95
CA GLU A 38 4.88 -6.37 14.93
C GLU A 38 3.77 -5.35 14.66
N VAL A 39 2.79 -5.76 13.87
CA VAL A 39 1.58 -4.98 13.58
C VAL A 39 0.46 -5.58 14.43
N VAL A 40 0.03 -4.85 15.45
CA VAL A 40 -0.94 -5.31 16.45
C VAL A 40 -2.20 -4.47 16.35
N GLY A 41 -3.37 -5.08 16.43
CA GLY A 41 -4.63 -4.34 16.54
C GLY A 41 -4.65 -3.51 17.81
N ASN A 42 -5.04 -2.25 17.73
CA ASN A 42 -5.27 -1.43 18.91
C ASN A 42 -6.71 -1.62 19.36
N ASP A 43 -6.93 -2.45 20.37
CA ASP A 43 -8.26 -2.67 20.96
C ASP A 43 -8.87 -1.36 21.52
N ALA A 44 -8.05 -0.33 21.73
CA ALA A 44 -8.47 0.99 22.19
C ALA A 44 -8.95 1.93 21.06
N VAL A 45 -8.61 1.65 19.80
CA VAL A 45 -9.21 2.36 18.65
C VAL A 45 -10.37 1.50 18.20
N GLY A 46 -11.41 1.48 19.03
CA GLY A 46 -12.74 1.18 18.54
C GLY A 46 -12.96 2.09 17.34
N PHE A 47 -13.17 1.52 16.16
CA PHE A 47 -13.88 2.22 15.12
C PHE A 47 -15.18 2.63 15.80
N THR A 48 -15.28 3.89 16.21
CA THR A 48 -16.55 4.42 16.69
C THR A 48 -17.46 4.34 15.48
N THR A 49 -18.20 3.24 15.41
CA THR A 49 -19.54 3.26 14.85
C THR A 49 -20.18 4.44 15.57
N THR A 50 -20.26 5.58 14.88
CA THR A 50 -21.06 6.72 15.29
C THR A 50 -22.50 6.24 15.29
N GLY A 51 -22.89 5.55 16.35
CA GLY A 51 -24.27 5.33 16.75
C GLY A 51 -24.72 6.60 17.43
N GLY A 52 -25.21 7.54 16.63
CA GLY A 52 -25.68 8.84 17.10
C GLY A 52 -26.52 9.52 16.05
N GLY A 53 -27.78 9.07 15.89
CA GLY A 53 -28.84 9.80 15.22
C GLY A 53 -29.10 9.41 13.77
N ASN A 54 -30.32 8.91 13.52
CA ASN A 54 -30.93 8.81 12.19
C ASN A 54 -30.86 10.15 11.46
N LYS A 55 -29.84 10.32 10.62
CA LYS A 55 -29.96 10.99 9.33
C LYS A 55 -29.20 10.11 8.36
N GLU A 56 -29.95 9.37 7.55
CA GLU A 56 -29.42 8.85 6.30
C GLU A 56 -28.94 10.06 5.49
N ASP A 57 -27.65 10.39 5.62
CA ASP A 57 -26.97 11.19 4.62
C ASP A 57 -27.19 10.44 3.30
N LYS A 58 -28.07 10.97 2.47
CA LYS A 58 -28.29 10.54 1.09
C LYS A 58 -27.01 10.82 0.31
N ARG A 59 -25.97 10.00 0.52
CA ARG A 59 -24.69 10.10 -0.19
C ARG A 59 -24.91 9.52 -1.57
N THR A 60 -25.11 10.41 -2.53
CA THR A 60 -25.21 10.03 -3.94
C THR A 60 -23.84 9.52 -4.42
N PRO A 61 -23.80 8.55 -5.35
CA PRO A 61 -22.55 8.07 -5.98
C PRO A 61 -21.72 9.20 -6.61
N GLU A 62 -22.36 10.33 -6.90
CA GLU A 62 -21.80 11.53 -7.49
C GLU A 62 -20.81 12.26 -6.56
N MET A 63 -20.97 12.17 -5.23
CA MET A 63 -20.00 12.78 -4.29
C MET A 63 -18.60 12.18 -4.41
N PHE A 64 -18.50 10.90 -4.77
CA PHE A 64 -17.21 10.23 -5.00
C PHE A 64 -16.57 10.63 -6.34
N SER A 65 -17.33 11.25 -7.24
CA SER A 65 -16.89 11.62 -8.60
C SER A 65 -16.73 13.14 -8.79
N ALA A 66 -17.45 13.96 -8.03
CA ALA A 66 -17.47 15.42 -8.18
C ALA A 66 -16.31 16.13 -7.46
N GLU A 67 -15.93 15.64 -6.29
CA GLU A 67 -14.71 16.05 -5.61
C GLU A 67 -13.65 15.03 -5.98
N GLY A 68 -12.92 15.31 -7.06
CA GLY A 68 -11.77 14.49 -7.44
C GLY A 68 -10.94 14.25 -6.19
N MET A 69 -10.93 13.00 -5.71
CA MET A 69 -10.07 12.59 -4.61
C MET A 69 -8.67 13.03 -4.98
N HIS A 70 -8.20 14.11 -4.35
CA HIS A 70 -6.80 14.47 -4.37
C HIS A 70 -6.13 13.20 -3.85
N TRP A 71 -5.50 12.44 -4.73
CA TRP A 71 -5.25 10.98 -4.67
C TRP A 71 -4.37 10.51 -3.49
N LEU A 72 -4.07 11.42 -2.58
CA LEU A 72 -3.41 11.25 -1.29
C LEU A 72 -4.27 11.81 -0.13
N ASP A 73 -5.60 11.80 -0.30
CA ASP A 73 -6.69 12.18 0.59
C ASP A 73 -6.22 12.77 1.93
N SER A 74 -6.52 14.05 2.19
CA SER A 74 -6.11 14.88 3.35
C SER A 74 -6.30 14.21 4.73
N ARG A 75 -6.94 13.04 4.77
CA ARG A 75 -7.06 12.13 5.90
C ARG A 75 -5.76 11.37 6.20
N LEU A 76 -5.03 10.87 5.20
CA LEU A 76 -3.75 10.17 5.39
C LEU A 76 -2.63 11.10 5.85
N GLU A 77 -2.71 12.39 5.52
CA GLU A 77 -1.77 13.40 6.03
C GLU A 77 -1.79 13.51 7.56
N ARG A 78 -2.94 13.27 8.18
CA ARG A 78 -3.13 13.36 9.64
C ARG A 78 -2.47 12.21 10.40
N PHE A 79 -2.18 11.10 9.72
CA PHE A 79 -1.53 9.95 10.32
C PHE A 79 -0.02 10.03 10.15
N SER A 80 0.68 10.04 11.29
CA SER A 80 2.13 10.03 11.33
C SER A 80 2.66 8.60 11.24
N ILE A 81 3.72 8.41 10.46
CA ILE A 81 4.46 7.15 10.47
C ILE A 81 5.38 7.14 11.70
N PRO A 82 5.38 6.06 12.51
CA PRO A 82 6.30 5.97 13.64
C PRO A 82 7.75 6.16 13.20
N ARG A 83 8.51 7.01 13.89
CA ARG A 83 9.89 7.38 13.51
C ARG A 83 10.80 6.16 13.29
N MET A 84 10.63 5.13 14.11
CA MET A 84 11.35 3.85 14.02
C MET A 84 11.14 3.11 12.69
N VAL A 85 10.02 3.34 12.00
CA VAL A 85 9.67 2.73 10.72
C VAL A 85 10.12 3.59 9.53
N ILE A 86 10.25 4.92 9.71
CA ILE A 86 10.63 5.85 8.63
C ILE A 86 11.95 5.43 7.97
N ALA A 87 12.95 5.05 8.77
CA ALA A 87 14.25 4.62 8.27
C ALA A 87 14.18 3.34 7.41
N LEU A 88 13.13 2.53 7.56
CA LEU A 88 12.93 1.29 6.81
C LEU A 88 12.22 1.48 5.47
N ILE A 89 11.61 2.64 5.23
CA ILE A 89 10.80 2.90 4.04
C ILE A 89 11.59 2.65 2.74
N PRO A 90 12.83 3.16 2.56
CA PRO A 90 13.57 2.94 1.32
C PRO A 90 13.87 1.45 1.07
N SER A 91 14.22 0.70 2.12
CA SER A 91 14.48 -0.73 2.04
C SER A 91 13.21 -1.54 1.76
N CYS A 92 12.08 -1.13 2.33
CA CYS A 92 10.77 -1.72 2.04
C CYS A 92 10.34 -1.44 0.60
N ALA A 93 10.60 -0.24 0.08
CA ALA A 93 10.31 0.12 -1.31
C ALA A 93 11.11 -0.74 -2.30
N LYS A 94 12.39 -0.97 -2.00
CA LYS A 94 13.24 -1.91 -2.75
C LYS A 94 12.67 -3.33 -2.72
N PHE A 95 12.25 -3.80 -1.55
CA PHE A 95 11.65 -5.12 -1.38
C PHE A 95 10.36 -5.29 -2.19
N LEU A 96 9.46 -4.31 -2.17
CA LEU A 96 8.24 -4.33 -2.99
C LEU A 96 8.55 -4.35 -4.49
N HIS A 97 9.56 -3.59 -4.92
CA HIS A 97 10.00 -3.61 -6.30
C HIS A 97 10.58 -4.97 -6.71
N GLU A 98 11.37 -5.62 -5.85
CA GLU A 98 11.92 -6.95 -6.11
C GLU A 98 10.82 -8.00 -6.28
N ILE A 99 9.79 -7.97 -5.42
CA ILE A 99 8.60 -8.83 -5.58
C ILE A 99 7.89 -8.55 -6.90
N TRP A 100 7.62 -7.27 -7.20
CA TRP A 100 6.95 -6.89 -8.45
C TRP A 100 7.73 -7.33 -9.69
N LEU A 101 9.06 -7.18 -9.66
CA LEU A 101 9.96 -7.61 -10.73
C LEU A 101 9.90 -9.12 -10.93
N GLU A 102 9.97 -9.90 -9.85
CA GLU A 102 9.88 -11.36 -9.88
C GLU A 102 8.52 -11.83 -10.41
N GLU A 103 7.41 -11.25 -9.93
CA GLU A 103 6.06 -11.56 -10.43
C GLU A 103 5.91 -11.23 -11.92
N GLY A 104 6.46 -10.09 -12.35
CA GLY A 104 6.48 -9.68 -13.75
C GLY A 104 7.22 -10.71 -14.61
N GLN A 105 8.43 -11.11 -14.20
CA GLN A 105 9.24 -12.08 -14.93
C GLN A 105 8.57 -13.47 -15.00
N ILE A 106 8.02 -13.97 -13.90
CA ILE A 106 7.26 -15.23 -13.88
C ILE A 106 6.01 -15.13 -14.79
N GLY A 107 5.38 -13.95 -14.83
CA GLY A 107 4.26 -13.65 -15.71
C GLY A 107 4.63 -13.52 -17.19
N GLY A 108 5.91 -13.67 -17.55
CA GLY A 108 6.44 -13.54 -18.91
C GLY A 108 6.57 -12.09 -19.37
N TRP A 109 6.66 -11.14 -18.43
CA TRP A 109 7.01 -9.77 -18.77
C TRP A 109 8.52 -9.62 -18.98
N GLN A 110 8.87 -8.75 -19.91
CA GLN A 110 10.24 -8.48 -20.32
C GLN A 110 10.55 -6.98 -20.34
N TYR A 111 11.82 -6.67 -20.14
CA TYR A 111 12.31 -5.31 -20.25
C TYR A 111 12.18 -4.79 -21.69
N ALA A 112 11.66 -3.57 -21.83
CA ALA A 112 11.73 -2.80 -23.07
C ALA A 112 11.80 -1.30 -22.77
N LEU A 113 12.17 -0.48 -23.76
CA LEU A 113 12.22 0.98 -23.58
C LEU A 113 10.83 1.62 -23.40
N HIS A 114 9.79 0.97 -23.91
CA HIS A 114 8.42 1.45 -23.89
C HIS A 114 7.49 0.39 -23.30
N TYR A 115 6.49 0.85 -22.54
CA TYR A 115 5.46 -0.03 -22.00
C TYR A 115 4.55 -0.55 -23.12
N CYS A 116 4.33 -1.86 -23.17
CA CYS A 116 3.34 -2.47 -24.06
C CYS A 116 2.68 -3.66 -23.37
N PHE A 117 1.40 -3.51 -23.01
CA PHE A 117 0.65 -4.58 -22.34
C PHE A 117 0.53 -5.85 -23.20
N HIS A 118 0.23 -5.71 -24.49
CA HIS A 118 0.04 -6.87 -25.39
C HIS A 118 1.32 -7.70 -25.56
N ARG A 119 2.48 -7.05 -25.58
CA ARG A 119 3.79 -7.72 -25.69
C ARG A 119 4.43 -8.04 -24.32
N LYS A 120 3.73 -7.72 -23.23
CA LYS A 120 4.21 -7.81 -21.84
C LYS A 120 5.57 -7.12 -21.67
N GLU A 121 5.66 -5.88 -22.12
CA GLU A 121 6.87 -5.07 -22.06
C GLU A 121 6.73 -3.95 -21.02
N ASP A 122 7.72 -3.78 -20.17
CA ASP A 122 7.75 -2.69 -19.18
C ASP A 122 9.19 -2.18 -18.97
N HIS A 123 9.34 -0.85 -18.99
CA HIS A 123 10.63 -0.17 -18.83
C HIS A 123 11.18 -0.18 -17.40
N TRP A 124 10.37 -0.54 -16.42
CA TRP A 124 10.77 -0.63 -15.02
C TRP A 124 11.24 -2.03 -14.63
N LEU A 125 11.18 -3.02 -15.53
CA LEU A 125 11.71 -4.38 -15.32
C LEU A 125 13.25 -4.41 -15.35
N THR A 126 13.87 -3.68 -14.43
CA THR A 126 15.31 -3.55 -14.29
C THR A 126 15.67 -3.59 -12.81
N PRO A 127 16.89 -4.02 -12.42
CA PRO A 127 17.29 -4.02 -11.02
C PRO A 127 17.12 -2.65 -10.36
N TRP A 128 16.80 -2.64 -9.06
CA TRP A 128 16.54 -1.41 -8.28
C TRP A 128 17.60 -0.32 -8.47
N GLN A 129 18.88 -0.71 -8.58
CA GLN A 129 19.99 0.21 -8.76
C GLN A 129 19.86 1.03 -10.05
N ARG A 130 19.33 0.41 -11.12
CA ARG A 130 19.14 1.00 -12.45
C ARG A 130 17.80 1.70 -12.63
N LEU A 131 16.90 1.60 -11.65
CA LEU A 131 15.60 2.27 -11.68
C LEU A 131 15.78 3.79 -11.60
N SER A 132 14.95 4.53 -12.34
CA SER A 132 14.96 6.00 -12.32
C SER A 132 14.56 6.53 -10.93
N PRO A 133 15.02 7.74 -10.55
CA PRO A 133 14.60 8.36 -9.28
C PRO A 133 13.08 8.48 -9.15
N SER A 134 12.38 8.84 -10.23
CA SER A 134 10.92 8.95 -10.25
C SER A 134 10.24 7.60 -9.99
N ALA A 135 10.72 6.51 -10.56
CA ALA A 135 10.17 5.19 -10.32
C ALA A 135 10.42 4.74 -8.86
N LYS A 136 11.62 4.97 -8.31
CA LYS A 136 11.93 4.72 -6.90
C LYS A 136 11.00 5.50 -5.96
N TYR A 137 10.71 6.75 -6.32
CA TYR A 137 9.78 7.59 -5.58
C TYR A 137 8.37 6.99 -5.56
N LEU A 138 7.88 6.44 -6.67
CA LEU A 138 6.55 5.79 -6.72
C LEU A 138 6.47 4.59 -5.76
N PHE A 139 7.46 3.69 -5.75
CA PHE A 139 7.50 2.59 -4.78
C PHE A 139 7.59 3.09 -3.34
N THR A 140 8.36 4.15 -3.10
CA THR A 140 8.49 4.79 -1.78
C THR A 140 7.14 5.33 -1.30
N GLN A 141 6.42 6.05 -2.16
CA GLN A 141 5.09 6.57 -1.83
C GLN A 141 4.09 5.44 -1.59
N GLN A 142 4.16 4.37 -2.37
CA GLN A 142 3.31 3.19 -2.17
C GLN A 142 3.52 2.56 -0.78
N VAL A 143 4.76 2.45 -0.31
CA VAL A 143 5.06 2.03 1.07
C VAL A 143 4.48 2.99 2.10
N VAL A 144 4.71 4.31 1.94
CA VAL A 144 4.20 5.36 2.84
C VAL A 144 2.68 5.27 2.98
N ILE A 145 1.96 5.18 1.86
CA ILE A 145 0.51 5.08 1.82
C ILE A 145 0.05 3.80 2.51
N THR A 146 0.71 2.66 2.23
CA THR A 146 0.37 1.37 2.82
C THR A 146 0.52 1.39 4.35
N ILE A 147 1.63 1.95 4.86
CA ILE A 147 1.87 2.06 6.31
C ILE A 147 0.85 2.99 6.95
N LYS A 148 0.56 4.15 6.35
CA LYS A 148 -0.46 5.06 6.86
C LYS A 148 -1.85 4.43 6.85
N ALA A 149 -2.16 3.61 5.85
CA ALA A 149 -3.41 2.87 5.79
C ALA A 149 -3.54 1.85 6.93
N ILE A 150 -2.46 1.12 7.24
CA ILE A 150 -2.41 0.20 8.38
C ILE A 150 -2.70 0.96 9.69
N VAL A 151 -2.05 2.11 9.91
CA VAL A 151 -2.26 2.93 11.12
C VAL A 151 -3.69 3.48 11.18
N MET A 152 -4.22 3.97 10.05
CA MET A 152 -5.60 4.47 9.94
C MET A 152 -6.63 3.40 10.26
N CYS A 153 -6.38 2.14 9.93
CA CYS A 153 -7.24 1.00 10.27
C CYS A 153 -7.17 0.61 11.76
N GLY A 154 -6.47 1.38 12.61
CA GLY A 154 -6.38 1.13 14.05
C GLY A 154 -5.28 0.15 14.44
N PHE A 155 -4.35 -0.19 13.54
CA PHE A 155 -3.20 -1.02 13.90
C PHE A 155 -2.04 -0.16 14.39
N VAL A 156 -1.28 -0.69 15.34
CA VAL A 156 -0.06 -0.06 15.88
C VAL A 156 1.14 -0.92 15.52
N ILE A 157 2.17 -0.26 14.99
CA ILE A 157 3.45 -0.88 14.69
C ILE A 157 4.36 -0.72 15.91
N ARG A 158 4.78 -1.84 16.51
CA ARG A 158 5.63 -1.85 17.72
C ARG A 158 6.90 -2.66 17.45
N SER A 159 7.98 -2.34 18.15
CA SER A 159 9.18 -3.18 18.12
C SER A 159 8.87 -4.49 18.84
N SER A 160 9.00 -5.59 18.11
CA SER A 160 8.90 -6.93 18.69
C SER A 160 10.14 -7.14 19.55
N LYS A 161 9.96 -7.10 20.88
CA LYS A 161 10.97 -7.58 21.82
C LYS A 161 11.10 -9.09 21.57
N ARG A 162 12.01 -9.49 20.69
CA ARG A 162 12.46 -10.89 20.63
C ARG A 162 12.98 -11.22 22.03
N LYS A 163 12.16 -11.91 22.84
CA LYS A 163 12.66 -12.56 24.04
C LYS A 163 13.63 -13.62 23.54
N ASN A 164 14.91 -13.28 23.46
CA ASN A 164 15.97 -14.28 23.39
C ASN A 164 15.80 -15.13 24.65
N LYS A 165 15.06 -16.24 24.54
CA LYS A 165 15.24 -17.37 25.44
C LYS A 165 16.64 -17.88 25.13
N SER A 166 17.62 -17.28 25.79
CA SER A 166 18.95 -17.84 25.97
C SER A 166 18.74 -19.29 26.42
N ARG A 167 19.00 -20.22 25.50
CA ARG A 167 19.17 -21.65 25.83
C ARG A 167 20.30 -21.70 26.85
N LYS A 168 19.94 -21.92 28.11
CA LYS A 168 20.81 -22.54 29.10
C LYS A 168 20.73 -24.04 28.90
#